data_AF-A0A818KMI4-F1
#
_entry.id   AF-A0A818KMI4-F1
#
_cell.length_a   1.000
_cell.length_b   1.000
_cell.length_c   1.000
_cell.angle_alpha   90.00
_cell.angle_beta   90.00
_cell.angle_gamma   90.00
#
_symmetry.space_group_name_H-M   'P 1'
#
loop_
_entity.id
_entity.type
_entity.pdbx_description
1 polymer ?
#
loop_
_entity_poly.entity_id
_entity_poly.type
_entity_poly.pdbx_seq_one_letter_code
_entity_poly.pdbx_strand_id
1 'polypeptide(L)'
;MYVAALDSSLPSQYSEDSTIENLLNNLMIEEWNSTQMYAQYYNECQPIECTYTTRTRNNILYVITTLIGIIGGLTRVSKILVPLLVKIIVYCFRKWRNRVVPQISIIQT
;
A
#
# COMPACT_ATOMS: atom_id res chain seq x y z
N MET A 1 -1.43 -18.40 -26.92
CA MET A 1 0.00 -18.17 -26.62
C MET A 1 0.78 -19.07 -27.58
N TYR A 2 1.49 -18.49 -28.54
CA TYR A 2 2.35 -19.26 -29.43
C TYR A 2 3.80 -18.92 -29.06
N VAL A 3 4.56 -19.94 -28.70
CA VAL A 3 6.00 -19.85 -28.48
C VAL A 3 6.67 -20.30 -29.77
N ALA A 4 7.56 -19.46 -30.30
CA ALA A 4 8.37 -19.84 -31.45
C ALA A 4 9.52 -20.71 -30.95
N ALA A 5 9.59 -21.94 -31.44
CA ALA A 5 10.76 -22.78 -31.31
C ALA A 5 11.81 -22.37 -32.36
N LEU A 6 13.06 -22.81 -32.17
CA LEU A 6 14.15 -22.55 -33.11
C LEU A 6 13.78 -23.00 -34.53
N ASP A 7 13.87 -22.07 -35.47
CA ASP A 7 13.69 -22.28 -36.90
C ASP A 7 14.98 -21.88 -37.62
N SER A 8 15.59 -22.83 -38.35
CA SER A 8 16.84 -22.61 -39.09
C SER A 8 16.74 -21.55 -40.19
N SER A 9 15.53 -21.19 -40.61
CA SER A 9 15.30 -20.15 -41.62
C SER A 9 15.23 -18.74 -41.03
N LEU A 10 15.17 -18.61 -39.71
CA LEU A 10 15.09 -17.36 -38.97
C LEU A 10 16.36 -17.13 -38.13
N PRO A 11 16.75 -15.88 -37.87
CA PRO A 11 17.86 -15.57 -36.98
C PRO A 11 17.50 -15.95 -35.54
N SER A 12 18.38 -16.72 -34.88
CA SER A 12 18.20 -17.09 -33.48
C SER A 12 18.55 -15.93 -32.55
N GLN A 13 17.84 -15.86 -31.41
CA GLN A 13 18.17 -14.97 -30.31
C GLN A 13 19.47 -15.39 -29.58
N TYR A 14 19.80 -16.68 -29.61
CA TYR A 14 20.96 -17.23 -28.89
C TYR A 14 22.14 -17.39 -29.83
N SER A 15 23.33 -16.94 -29.40
CA SER A 15 24.58 -17.24 -30.08
C SER A 15 25.09 -18.63 -29.69
N GLU A 16 25.95 -19.23 -30.51
CA GLU A 16 26.59 -20.53 -30.21
C GLU A 16 27.43 -20.49 -28.91
N ASP A 17 27.89 -19.30 -28.50
CA ASP A 17 28.64 -19.08 -27.26
C ASP A 17 27.75 -18.97 -26.01
N SER A 18 26.43 -19.05 -26.17
CA SER A 18 25.47 -18.92 -25.06
C SER A 18 25.60 -20.10 -24.09
N THR A 19 25.61 -19.83 -22.78
CA THR A 19 25.68 -20.89 -21.78
C THR A 19 24.34 -21.60 -21.61
N ILE A 20 24.38 -22.89 -21.26
CA ILE A 20 23.17 -23.70 -20.98
C ILE A 20 22.32 -23.06 -19.88
N GLU A 21 22.95 -22.46 -18.86
CA GLU A 21 22.24 -21.73 -17.81
C GLU A 21 21.41 -20.57 -18.37
N ASN A 22 21.98 -19.80 -19.30
CA ASN A 22 21.27 -18.70 -19.92
C ASN A 22 20.08 -19.18 -20.78
N LEU A 23 20.24 -20.32 -21.47
CA LEU A 23 19.15 -20.96 -22.21
C LEU A 23 18.01 -21.40 -21.27
N LEU A 24 18.34 -22.07 -20.17
CA LEU A 24 17.34 -22.56 -19.21
C LEU A 24 16.61 -21.41 -18.50
N ASN A 25 17.33 -20.34 -18.13
CA ASN A 25 16.73 -19.15 -17.51
C ASN A 25 15.72 -18.46 -18.43
N ASN A 26 15.93 -18.54 -19.75
CA ASN A 26 15.02 -17.99 -20.75
C ASN A 26 14.08 -19.05 -21.36
N LEU A 27 13.99 -20.23 -20.74
CA LEU A 27 13.18 -21.37 -21.18
C LEU A 27 13.44 -21.80 -22.64
N MET A 28 14.59 -21.46 -23.20
CA MET A 28 14.98 -21.75 -24.59
C MET A 28 14.02 -21.17 -25.64
N ILE A 29 13.33 -20.08 -25.33
CA ILE A 29 12.34 -19.46 -26.22
C ILE A 29 13.03 -18.41 -27.10
N GLU A 30 12.80 -18.48 -28.41
CA GLU A 30 13.40 -17.56 -29.39
C GLU A 30 12.65 -16.22 -29.43
N GLU A 31 11.32 -16.29 -29.49
CA GLU A 31 10.47 -15.09 -29.55
C GLU A 31 9.18 -15.28 -28.74
N TRP A 32 8.85 -14.25 -27.97
CA TRP A 32 7.58 -14.16 -27.24
C TRP A 32 6.59 -13.32 -28.05
N ASN A 33 5.73 -13.97 -28.83
CA ASN A 33 4.63 -13.26 -29.47
C ASN A 33 3.49 -13.03 -28.46
N SER A 34 3.39 -11.79 -27.97
CA SER A 34 2.55 -11.37 -26.85
C SER A 34 1.07 -11.16 -27.21
N THR A 35 0.50 -11.99 -28.07
CA THR A 35 -0.96 -12.15 -28.09
C THR A 35 -1.36 -12.89 -26.81
N GLN A 36 -1.47 -12.12 -25.72
CA GLN A 36 -1.81 -12.56 -24.38
C GLN A 36 -3.25 -13.07 -24.37
N MET A 37 -3.45 -14.33 -24.76
CA MET A 37 -4.71 -15.03 -24.62
C MET A 37 -4.89 -15.50 -23.17
N TYR A 38 -4.86 -14.54 -22.24
CA TYR A 38 -5.12 -14.79 -20.82
C TYR A 38 -6.41 -15.58 -20.64
N ALA A 39 -7.44 -15.27 -21.44
CA ALA A 39 -8.71 -15.97 -21.42
C ALA A 39 -8.57 -17.49 -21.59
N GLN A 40 -7.73 -17.96 -22.53
CA GLN A 40 -7.52 -19.41 -22.72
C GLN A 40 -6.72 -20.02 -21.57
N TYR A 41 -5.64 -19.36 -21.15
CA TYR A 41 -4.82 -19.80 -20.02
C TYR A 41 -5.62 -19.93 -18.72
N TYR A 42 -6.44 -18.93 -18.39
CA TYR A 42 -7.31 -18.97 -17.20
C TYR A 42 -8.42 -20.01 -17.32
N ASN A 43 -8.94 -20.25 -18.54
CA ASN A 43 -9.97 -21.27 -18.76
C ASN A 43 -9.42 -22.70 -18.65
N GLU A 44 -8.17 -22.93 -19.05
CA GLU A 44 -7.50 -24.22 -18.89
C GLU A 44 -7.05 -24.45 -17.44
N CYS A 45 -6.43 -23.44 -16.80
CA CYS A 45 -5.89 -23.60 -15.46
C CYS A 45 -6.94 -23.56 -14.35
N GLN A 46 -8.14 -23.03 -14.61
CA GLN A 46 -9.24 -22.84 -13.65
C GLN A 46 -8.73 -22.62 -12.21
N PRO A 47 -7.98 -21.53 -11.96
CA PRO A 47 -7.33 -21.35 -10.68
C PRO A 47 -8.39 -21.29 -9.57
N ILE A 48 -8.22 -22.13 -8.55
CA ILE A 48 -9.12 -22.20 -7.39
C ILE A 48 -9.09 -20.88 -6.61
N GLU A 49 -7.92 -20.23 -6.56
CA GLU A 49 -7.74 -18.93 -5.94
C GLU A 49 -6.89 -18.02 -6.84
N CYS A 50 -7.26 -16.74 -6.91
CA CYS A 50 -6.50 -15.74 -7.62
C CYS A 50 -5.50 -15.06 -6.68
N THR A 51 -4.20 -15.26 -6.94
CA THR A 51 -3.15 -14.58 -6.19
C THR A 51 -2.65 -13.37 -6.97
N TYR A 52 -2.97 -12.17 -6.48
CA TYR A 52 -2.47 -10.93 -7.07
C TYR A 52 -1.25 -10.46 -6.30
N THR A 53 -0.08 -10.41 -6.95
CA THR A 53 1.06 -9.70 -6.37
C THR A 53 0.85 -8.20 -6.53
N THR A 54 0.48 -7.51 -5.45
CA THR A 54 0.48 -6.05 -5.41
C THR A 54 1.92 -5.55 -5.45
N ARG A 55 2.45 -5.34 -6.66
CA ARG A 55 3.70 -4.61 -6.85
C ARG A 55 3.42 -3.16 -6.42
N THR A 56 3.70 -2.83 -5.16
CA THR A 56 3.70 -1.44 -4.71
C THR A 56 4.78 -0.73 -5.50
N ARG A 57 4.39 -0.11 -6.61
CA ARG A 57 5.27 0.80 -7.36
C ARG A 57 5.65 1.88 -6.37
N ASN A 58 6.92 1.95 -5.96
CA ASN A 58 7.47 2.97 -5.07
C ASN A 58 7.20 4.34 -5.70
N ASN A 59 6.01 4.87 -5.46
CA ASN A 59 5.55 6.09 -6.09
C ASN A 59 6.03 7.22 -5.18
N ILE A 60 7.13 7.85 -5.56
CA ILE A 60 7.74 8.98 -4.84
C ILE A 60 6.67 10.06 -4.55
N LEU A 61 5.70 10.22 -5.46
CA LEU A 61 4.56 11.13 -5.31
C LEU A 61 3.67 10.77 -4.11
N TYR A 62 3.48 9.48 -3.81
CA TYR A 62 2.75 9.02 -2.63
C TYR A 62 3.48 9.37 -1.33
N VAL A 63 4.81 9.24 -1.31
CA VAL A 63 5.63 9.61 -0.14
C VAL A 63 5.55 11.12 0.13
N ILE A 64 5.72 11.93 -0.92
CA ILE A 64 5.67 13.40 -0.80
C ILE A 64 4.29 13.88 -0.33
N THR A 65 3.21 13.38 -0.94
CA THR A 65 1.84 13.75 -0.56
C THR A 65 1.50 13.34 0.87
N THR A 66 1.99 12.19 1.32
CA THR A 66 1.84 11.73 2.71
C THR A 66 2.55 12.66 3.69
N LEU A 67 3.79 13.06 3.41
CA LEU A 67 4.54 14.00 4.27
C LEU A 67 3.85 15.37 4.36
N ILE A 68 3.41 15.92 3.23
CA ILE A 68 2.66 17.18 3.19
C ILE A 68 1.36 17.04 4.00
N GLY A 69 0.65 15.92 3.86
CA GLY A 69 -0.57 15.61 4.59
C GLY A 69 -0.34 15.54 6.11
N ILE A 70 0.74 14.90 6.56
CA ILE A 70 1.08 14.81 7.99
C ILE A 70 1.43 16.19 8.54
N ILE A 71 2.31 16.94 7.87
CA ILE A 71 2.75 18.27 8.33
C ILE A 71 1.55 19.24 8.39
N GLY A 72 0.72 19.26 7.34
CA GLY A 72 -0.46 20.11 7.28
C GLY A 72 -1.55 19.68 8.26
N GLY A 73 -1.86 18.38 8.31
CA GLY A 73 -2.90 17.80 9.13
C GLY A 73 -2.61 17.92 10.62
N LEU A 74 -1.42 17.51 11.05
CA LEU A 74 -1.05 17.51 12.47
C LEU A 74 -1.07 18.91 13.06
N THR A 75 -0.55 19.89 12.32
CA THR A 75 -0.50 21.29 12.76
C THR A 75 -1.90 21.90 12.88
N ARG A 76 -2.79 21.62 11.91
CA ARG A 76 -4.15 22.18 11.91
C ARG A 76 -5.06 21.51 12.94
N VAL A 77 -4.98 20.19 13.05
CA VAL A 77 -5.75 19.41 14.02
C VAL A 77 -5.36 19.79 15.43
N SER A 78 -4.06 19.91 15.75
CA SER A 78 -3.60 20.30 17.09
C SER A 78 -4.15 21.67 17.53
N LYS A 79 -4.12 22.68 16.63
CA LYS A 79 -4.67 24.02 16.93
C LYS A 79 -6.16 24.04 17.24
N ILE A 80 -6.94 23.08 16.73
CA ILE A 80 -8.38 22.95 16.98
C ILE A 80 -8.63 22.05 18.20
N LEU A 81 -7.88 20.95 18.29
CA LEU A 81 -8.03 19.93 19.31
C LEU A 81 -7.63 20.46 20.70
N VAL A 82 -6.53 21.20 20.80
CA VAL A 82 -6.02 21.75 22.08
C VAL A 82 -7.05 22.67 22.77
N PRO A 83 -7.60 23.74 22.18
CA PRO A 83 -8.56 24.60 22.86
C PRO A 83 -9.87 23.88 23.21
N LEU A 84 -10.27 22.89 22.40
CA LEU A 84 -11.45 22.07 22.68
C LEU A 84 -11.22 21.21 23.93
N LEU A 85 -10.09 20.49 23.99
CA LEU A 85 -9.71 19.67 25.14
C LEU A 85 -9.57 20.51 26.41
N VAL A 86 -8.91 21.67 26.35
CA VAL A 86 -8.76 22.57 27.51
C VAL A 86 -10.13 23.02 28.03
N LYS A 87 -11.05 23.42 27.16
CA LYS A 87 -12.41 23.82 27.58
C LYS A 87 -13.15 22.66 28.26
N ILE A 88 -13.06 21.45 27.71
CA ILE A 88 -13.69 20.25 28.28
C ILE A 88 -13.11 19.95 29.67
N ILE A 89 -11.77 19.96 29.79
CA ILE A 89 -11.08 19.69 31.06
C ILE A 89 -11.50 20.73 32.11
N VAL A 90 -11.43 22.02 31.79
CA VAL A 90 -11.82 23.10 32.72
C VAL A 90 -13.29 23.02 33.11
N TYR A 91 -14.17 22.72 32.15
CA TYR A 91 -15.60 22.51 32.43
C TYR A 91 -15.83 21.35 33.40
N CYS A 92 -15.20 20.20 33.15
CA CYS A 92 -15.27 19.04 34.03
C CYS A 92 -14.74 19.35 35.43
N PHE A 93 -13.58 19.99 35.55
CA PHE A 93 -13.03 20.40 36.85
C PHE A 93 -13.95 21.36 37.61
N ARG A 94 -14.52 22.38 36.95
CA ARG A 94 -15.49 23.30 37.60
C ARG A 94 -16.73 22.55 38.08
N LYS A 95 -17.27 21.66 37.24
CA LYS A 95 -18.45 20.85 37.60
C LYS A 95 -18.17 19.92 38.77
N TRP A 96 -16.99 19.29 38.80
CA TRP A 96 -16.57 18.40 39.88
C TRP A 96 -16.36 19.17 41.19
N ARG A 97 -15.65 20.32 41.15
CA ARG A 97 -15.47 21.20 42.31
C ARG A 97 -16.80 21.68 42.90
N ASN A 98 -17.74 22.08 42.06
CA ASN A 98 -19.07 22.52 42.51
C ASN A 98 -19.93 21.37 43.08
N ARG A 99 -19.63 20.11 42.76
CA ARG A 99 -20.29 18.94 43.37
C ARG A 99 -19.67 18.56 44.72
N VAL A 100 -18.39 18.85 44.94
CA VAL A 100 -17.64 18.53 46.17
C VAL A 100 -17.72 19.64 47.23
N VAL A 101 -17.77 20.92 46.82
CA VAL A 101 -17.81 22.10 47.72
C VAL A 101 -19.17 22.44 48.39
N PRO A 102 -20.37 21.90 48.06
CA PRO A 102 -21.61 22.27 48.76
C PRO A 102 -21.76 21.67 50.17
N GLN A 103 -20.75 20.98 50.72
CA GLN A 103 -20.84 20.30 52.03
C GLN A 103 -19.94 20.88 53.13
N ILE A 104 -19.11 21.90 52.84
CA ILE A 104 -18.13 22.43 53.81
C ILE A 104 -18.61 23.74 54.49
N SER A 105 -19.56 24.47 53.91
CA SER A 105 -20.01 25.77 54.43
C SER A 105 -21.13 25.72 55.49
N ILE A 106 -21.48 24.54 56.03
CA ILE A 106 -22.55 24.41 57.06
C ILE A 106 -21.97 24.05 58.44
N ILE A 107 -20.68 23.73 58.58
CA ILE A 107 -20.08 23.37 59.87
C ILE A 107 -19.05 24.43 60.26
N GLN A 108 -19.51 25.62 60.63
CA GLN A 108 -18.75 26.57 61.45
C GLN A 108 -19.75 27.56 62.08
N THR A 109 -20.34 27.13 63.19
CA THR A 109 -20.97 28.00 64.23
C THR A 109 -20.16 27.84 65.50
#